data_AF-A0AAE4VCS4-F1
#
_entry.id   AF-A0AAE4VCS4-F1
#
_cell.length_a   1.000
_cell.length_b   1.000
_cell.length_c   1.000
_cell.angle_alpha   90.00
_cell.angle_beta   90.00
_cell.angle_gamma   90.00
#
_symmetry.space_group_name_H-M   'P 1'
#
loop_
_entity.id
_entity.type
_entity.pdbx_description
1 polymer ?
#
loop_
_entity_poly.entity_id
_entity_poly.type
_entity_poly.pdbx_seq_one_letter_code
_entity_poly.pdbx_strand_id
1 'polypeptide(L)'
;MALLDDTGAGQALRTRLSRFVNEVTDDPLLLMALGFTAEAVADRTHAMQCWKLVQSRSRTSGSAADECESQRGASQLLLQEGRIQAAAIAAENALRLAQDIKLPMTAASAAATLARVQVWQGRFDQAHETVATARRLLAPDPTILWHDDAHWAAGLLSLCTADPAEALGHLLKMTGHRTSQRWAVADLAEAAAGSDRAELVRPLLADIEDQARQLGTGLELMLAHRAHALLAQTDDEAQDHFLAALAAGDDADAELETARTHLAYGQWLRRQRRITEARTHLSSALAAFDAAGTAPFADRAAAELRAAGVATPAGTPRQDPASSLTSQELQIAQLAAAGLTNREIADRIYVSHRTVAAHLYKMFPKLGITNRNQLHTVLGQQQ
;
A
#
# COMPACT_ATOMS: atom_id res chain seq x y z
N MET A 1 -3.54 -28.18 -9.49
CA MET A 1 -4.21 -28.68 -8.28
C MET A 1 -4.09 -27.70 -7.14
N ALA A 2 -2.90 -27.38 -6.61
CA ALA A 2 -2.76 -26.42 -5.51
C ALA A 2 -3.32 -25.00 -5.82
N LEU A 3 -3.22 -24.53 -7.06
CA LEU A 3 -3.83 -23.25 -7.49
C LEU A 3 -5.37 -23.27 -7.52
N LEU A 4 -5.99 -24.46 -7.52
CA LEU A 4 -7.44 -24.64 -7.58
C LEU A 4 -8.02 -25.12 -6.24
N ASP A 5 -7.21 -25.85 -5.46
CA ASP A 5 -7.53 -26.42 -4.15
C ASP A 5 -6.29 -26.27 -3.26
N ASP A 6 -6.14 -25.07 -2.70
CA ASP A 6 -5.01 -24.67 -1.86
C ASP A 6 -5.08 -25.25 -0.46
N THR A 7 -6.28 -25.32 0.13
CA THR A 7 -6.49 -25.84 1.48
C THR A 7 -6.64 -27.36 1.56
N GLY A 8 -6.96 -28.05 0.46
CA GLY A 8 -6.96 -29.51 0.36
C GLY A 8 -5.65 -30.06 -0.19
N ALA A 9 -5.62 -30.35 -1.49
CA ALA A 9 -4.46 -30.95 -2.17
C ALA A 9 -3.18 -30.08 -2.07
N GLY A 10 -3.33 -28.74 -2.04
CA GLY A 10 -2.23 -27.81 -1.86
C GLY A 10 -1.52 -27.97 -0.51
N GLN A 11 -2.28 -28.11 0.57
CA GLN A 11 -1.71 -28.24 1.92
C GLN A 11 -0.87 -29.52 2.09
N ALA A 12 -1.29 -30.63 1.48
CA ALA A 12 -0.49 -31.86 1.45
C ALA A 12 0.87 -31.64 0.75
N LEU A 13 0.91 -30.76 -0.25
CA LEU A 13 2.13 -30.46 -1.00
C LEU A 13 3.07 -29.50 -0.25
N ARG A 14 2.56 -28.63 0.63
CA ARG A 14 3.37 -27.72 1.45
C ARG A 14 4.48 -28.45 2.22
N THR A 15 4.16 -29.59 2.83
CA THR A 15 5.15 -30.40 3.59
C THR A 15 6.28 -30.98 2.72
N ARG A 16 6.12 -30.98 1.39
CA ARG A 16 7.06 -31.54 0.42
C ARG A 16 7.76 -30.47 -0.42
N LEU A 17 7.40 -29.19 -0.27
CA LEU A 17 7.94 -28.10 -1.08
C LEU A 17 9.46 -28.02 -1.00
N SER A 18 10.04 -28.07 0.21
CA SER A 18 11.50 -28.03 0.40
C SER A 18 12.24 -29.09 -0.42
N ARG A 19 11.71 -30.32 -0.43
CA ARG A 19 12.27 -31.43 -1.21
C ARG A 19 12.13 -31.17 -2.71
N PHE A 20 10.95 -30.77 -3.17
CA PHE A 20 10.71 -30.52 -4.59
C PHE A 20 11.57 -29.38 -5.14
N VAL A 21 11.73 -28.28 -4.39
CA VAL A 21 12.60 -27.16 -4.78
C VAL A 21 14.03 -27.65 -5.00
N ASN A 22 14.52 -28.54 -4.13
CA ASN A 22 15.87 -29.12 -4.27
C ASN A 22 16.00 -30.08 -5.46
N GLU A 23 14.93 -30.78 -5.83
CA GLU A 23 14.91 -31.73 -6.95
C GLU A 23 14.87 -31.05 -8.33
N VAL A 24 14.30 -29.83 -8.42
CA VAL A 24 14.10 -29.12 -9.69
C VAL A 24 14.91 -27.84 -9.83
N THR A 25 15.99 -27.69 -9.03
CA THR A 25 16.88 -26.52 -9.09
C THR A 25 17.40 -26.21 -10.49
N ASP A 26 17.43 -27.21 -11.37
CA ASP A 26 17.90 -27.11 -12.74
C ASP A 26 16.88 -26.71 -13.82
N ASP A 27 15.59 -26.67 -13.48
CA ASP A 27 14.51 -26.41 -14.43
C ASP A 27 13.75 -25.12 -14.04
N PRO A 28 13.96 -23.99 -14.76
CA PRO A 28 13.25 -22.74 -14.50
C PRO A 28 11.73 -22.86 -14.56
N LEU A 29 11.19 -23.66 -15.49
CA LEU A 29 9.74 -23.79 -15.64
C LEU A 29 9.12 -24.48 -14.42
N LEU A 30 9.77 -25.54 -13.92
CA LEU A 30 9.33 -26.23 -12.72
C LEU A 30 9.52 -25.35 -11.46
N LEU A 31 10.61 -24.57 -11.38
CA LEU A 31 10.80 -23.61 -10.29
C LEU A 31 9.70 -22.54 -10.28
N MET A 32 9.31 -22.00 -11.43
CA MET A 32 8.21 -21.03 -11.52
C MET A 32 6.88 -21.66 -11.08
N ALA A 33 6.58 -22.88 -11.55
CA ALA A 33 5.37 -23.60 -11.14
C ALA A 33 5.35 -23.90 -9.63
N LEU A 34 6.48 -24.26 -9.04
CA LEU A 34 6.62 -24.44 -7.59
C LEU A 34 6.49 -23.11 -6.84
N GLY A 35 7.00 -22.01 -7.39
CA GLY A 35 6.85 -20.66 -6.84
C GLY A 35 5.38 -20.28 -6.68
N PHE A 36 4.61 -20.36 -7.77
CA PHE A 36 3.16 -20.15 -7.73
C PHE A 36 2.43 -21.07 -6.76
N THR A 37 2.85 -22.32 -6.71
CA THR A 37 2.25 -23.32 -5.82
C THR A 37 2.53 -22.99 -4.35
N ALA A 38 3.76 -22.59 -4.03
CA ALA A 38 4.15 -22.17 -2.69
C ALA A 38 3.40 -20.91 -2.26
N GLU A 39 3.19 -19.94 -3.16
CA GLU A 39 2.35 -18.76 -2.90
C GLU A 39 0.90 -19.14 -2.59
N ALA A 40 0.31 -20.06 -3.37
CA ALA A 40 -1.07 -20.48 -3.19
C ALA A 40 -1.33 -21.11 -1.81
N VAL A 41 -0.35 -21.86 -1.29
CA VAL A 41 -0.41 -22.51 0.03
C VAL A 41 0.19 -21.66 1.15
N ALA A 42 0.43 -20.37 0.86
CA ALA A 42 0.96 -19.37 1.78
C ALA A 42 2.33 -19.73 2.40
N ASP A 43 3.17 -20.46 1.66
CA ASP A 43 4.58 -20.72 1.99
C ASP A 43 5.50 -19.70 1.31
N ARG A 44 5.53 -18.48 1.87
CA ARG A 44 6.31 -17.36 1.33
C ARG A 44 7.81 -17.65 1.28
N THR A 45 8.34 -18.43 2.23
CA THR A 45 9.76 -18.78 2.30
C THR A 45 10.20 -19.58 1.09
N HIS A 46 9.49 -20.67 0.77
CA HIS A 46 9.82 -21.50 -0.38
C HIS A 46 9.43 -20.81 -1.70
N ALA A 47 8.38 -19.98 -1.72
CA ALA A 47 8.06 -19.16 -2.88
C ALA A 47 9.22 -18.21 -3.24
N MET A 48 9.73 -17.46 -2.25
CA MET A 48 10.87 -16.56 -2.42
C MET A 48 12.13 -17.32 -2.83
N GLN A 49 12.35 -18.52 -2.29
CA GLN A 49 13.47 -19.37 -2.70
C GLN A 49 13.37 -19.76 -4.18
N CYS A 50 12.19 -20.15 -4.66
CA CYS A 50 11.96 -20.46 -6.08
C CYS A 50 12.29 -19.26 -6.97
N TRP A 51 11.76 -18.07 -6.65
CA TRP A 51 11.99 -16.88 -7.47
C TRP A 51 13.47 -16.45 -7.49
N LYS A 52 14.19 -16.56 -6.37
CA LYS A 52 15.65 -16.32 -6.32
C LYS A 52 16.44 -17.30 -7.19
N LEU A 53 16.02 -18.57 -7.24
CA LEU A 53 16.65 -19.57 -8.10
C LEU A 53 16.36 -19.30 -9.59
N VAL A 54 15.14 -18.92 -9.95
CA VAL A 54 14.83 -18.51 -11.33
C VAL A 54 15.68 -17.30 -11.73
N GLN A 55 15.81 -16.31 -10.85
CA GLN A 55 16.62 -15.11 -11.09
C GLN A 55 18.12 -15.38 -11.23
N SER A 56 18.69 -16.30 -10.44
CA SER A 56 20.12 -16.63 -10.56
C SER A 56 20.40 -17.35 -11.88
N ARG A 57 19.46 -18.19 -12.34
CA ARG A 57 19.56 -18.90 -13.63
C ARG A 57 19.37 -17.98 -14.82
N SER A 58 18.39 -17.08 -14.80
CA SER A 58 18.15 -16.11 -15.88
C SER A 58 19.40 -15.26 -16.17
N ARG A 59 20.14 -14.87 -15.12
CA ARG A 59 21.42 -14.15 -15.27
C ARG A 59 22.51 -14.98 -15.93
N THR A 60 22.49 -16.30 -15.74
CA THR A 60 23.46 -17.22 -16.33
C THR A 60 23.08 -17.60 -17.76
N SER A 61 21.79 -17.80 -18.03
CA SER A 61 21.28 -18.18 -19.36
C SER A 61 21.05 -16.98 -20.30
N GLY A 62 20.94 -15.77 -19.76
CA GLY A 62 20.54 -14.57 -20.50
C GLY A 62 19.04 -14.51 -20.84
N SER A 63 18.22 -15.36 -20.22
CA SER A 63 16.78 -15.42 -20.49
C SER A 63 16.05 -14.22 -19.89
N ALA A 64 15.67 -13.27 -20.76
CA ALA A 64 14.89 -12.10 -20.35
C ALA A 64 13.49 -12.45 -19.84
N ALA A 65 12.88 -13.51 -20.37
CA ALA A 65 11.57 -14.00 -19.93
C ALA A 65 11.62 -14.53 -18.49
N ASP A 66 12.63 -15.34 -18.16
CA ASP A 66 12.79 -15.90 -16.82
C ASP A 66 13.16 -14.81 -15.80
N GLU A 67 14.03 -13.86 -16.18
CA GLU A 67 14.35 -12.70 -15.32
C GLU A 67 13.08 -11.92 -15.01
N CYS A 68 12.29 -11.61 -16.04
CA CYS A 68 11.05 -10.87 -15.90
C CYS A 68 10.05 -11.57 -14.96
N GLU A 69 9.84 -12.87 -15.14
CA GLU A 69 8.91 -13.66 -14.33
C GLU A 69 9.39 -13.79 -12.88
N SER A 70 10.70 -13.96 -12.66
CA SER A 70 11.28 -13.99 -11.31
C SER A 70 11.09 -12.68 -10.56
N GLN A 71 11.25 -11.53 -11.23
CA GLN A 71 11.06 -10.20 -10.65
C GLN A 71 9.59 -9.94 -10.34
N ARG A 72 8.67 -10.39 -11.22
CA ARG A 72 7.23 -10.30 -10.99
C ARG A 72 6.84 -11.07 -9.72
N GLY A 73 7.21 -12.35 -9.61
CA GLY A 73 6.92 -13.18 -8.44
C GLY A 73 7.54 -12.63 -7.16
N ALA A 74 8.82 -12.23 -7.20
CA ALA A 74 9.50 -11.64 -6.04
C ALA A 74 8.86 -10.31 -5.58
N SER A 75 8.40 -9.47 -6.50
CA SER A 75 7.80 -8.16 -6.16
C SER A 75 6.57 -8.27 -5.27
N GLN A 76 5.72 -9.29 -5.50
CA GLN A 76 4.54 -9.56 -4.70
C GLN A 76 4.91 -9.94 -3.26
N LEU A 77 5.86 -10.85 -3.10
CA LEU A 77 6.33 -11.29 -1.78
C LEU A 77 7.05 -10.17 -1.02
N LEU A 78 7.87 -9.37 -1.70
CA LEU A 78 8.53 -8.20 -1.10
C LEU A 78 7.52 -7.16 -0.61
N LEU A 79 6.43 -6.96 -1.34
CA LEU A 79 5.33 -6.08 -0.90
C LEU A 79 4.67 -6.63 0.37
N GLN A 80 4.39 -7.93 0.40
CA GLN A 80 3.81 -8.63 1.55
C GLN A 80 4.72 -8.60 2.81
N GLU A 81 6.03 -8.65 2.63
CA GLU A 81 7.05 -8.46 3.69
C GLU A 81 7.17 -7.00 4.15
N GLY A 82 6.46 -6.06 3.53
CA GLY A 82 6.56 -4.63 3.82
C GLY A 82 7.79 -3.93 3.22
N ARG A 83 8.55 -4.60 2.35
CA ARG A 83 9.77 -4.07 1.70
C ARG A 83 9.42 -3.22 0.48
N ILE A 84 8.69 -2.12 0.70
CA ILE A 84 8.08 -1.27 -0.34
C ILE A 84 9.07 -0.86 -1.44
N GLN A 85 10.28 -0.41 -1.09
CA GLN A 85 11.26 0.02 -2.09
C GLN A 85 11.81 -1.14 -2.93
N ALA A 86 12.06 -2.29 -2.30
CA ALA A 86 12.52 -3.48 -3.02
C ALA A 86 11.41 -4.01 -3.95
N ALA A 87 10.16 -4.00 -3.49
CA ALA A 87 9.00 -4.36 -4.29
C ALA A 87 8.82 -3.42 -5.49
N ALA A 88 9.01 -2.10 -5.31
CA ALA A 88 8.95 -1.11 -6.39
C ALA A 88 9.96 -1.44 -7.50
N ILE A 89 11.23 -1.62 -7.13
CA ILE A 89 12.32 -1.91 -8.07
C ILE A 89 12.04 -3.22 -8.83
N ALA A 90 11.59 -4.26 -8.14
CA ALA A 90 11.28 -5.54 -8.76
C ALA A 90 10.09 -5.43 -9.74
N ALA A 91 9.00 -4.77 -9.32
CA ALA A 91 7.80 -4.60 -10.16
C ALA A 91 8.06 -3.70 -11.38
N GLU A 92 8.79 -2.60 -11.22
CA GLU A 92 9.18 -1.70 -12.33
C GLU A 92 10.05 -2.43 -13.36
N ASN A 93 11.05 -3.19 -12.89
CA ASN A 93 11.89 -3.99 -13.78
C ASN A 93 11.10 -5.08 -14.50
N ALA A 94 10.24 -5.80 -13.77
CA ALA A 94 9.38 -6.83 -14.37
C ALA A 94 8.47 -6.22 -15.45
N LEU A 95 7.81 -5.10 -15.15
CA LEU A 95 6.90 -4.42 -16.07
C LEU A 95 7.64 -3.97 -17.34
N ARG A 96 8.77 -3.27 -17.18
CA ARG A 96 9.58 -2.79 -18.30
C ARG A 96 10.05 -3.93 -19.19
N LEU A 97 10.66 -4.96 -18.60
CA LEU A 97 11.15 -6.13 -19.35
C LEU A 97 9.99 -6.81 -20.08
N ALA A 98 8.87 -7.08 -19.40
CA ALA A 98 7.70 -7.73 -19.98
C ALA A 98 7.16 -6.97 -21.19
N GLN A 99 7.14 -5.64 -21.14
CA GLN A 99 6.72 -4.80 -22.26
C GLN A 99 7.69 -4.89 -23.44
N ASP A 100 9.00 -4.82 -23.17
CA ASP A 100 10.05 -4.90 -24.20
C ASP A 100 10.00 -6.23 -24.97
N ILE A 101 9.77 -7.35 -24.27
CA ILE A 101 9.68 -8.70 -24.88
C ILE A 101 8.25 -9.16 -25.18
N LYS A 102 7.25 -8.28 -25.04
CA LYS A 102 5.84 -8.51 -25.39
C LYS A 102 5.19 -9.70 -24.67
N LEU A 103 5.38 -9.78 -23.35
CA LEU A 103 4.66 -10.68 -22.44
C LEU A 103 3.55 -9.91 -21.73
N PRO A 104 2.36 -9.72 -22.35
CA PRO A 104 1.30 -8.86 -21.80
C PRO A 104 0.81 -9.35 -20.44
N MET A 105 0.90 -10.66 -20.16
CA MET A 105 0.43 -11.19 -18.90
C MET A 105 1.32 -10.91 -17.72
N THR A 106 2.62 -11.15 -17.88
CA THR A 106 3.62 -10.78 -16.89
C THR A 106 3.63 -9.27 -16.68
N ALA A 107 3.47 -8.48 -17.76
CA ALA A 107 3.35 -7.02 -17.69
C ALA A 107 2.12 -6.58 -16.87
N ALA A 108 0.95 -7.18 -17.11
CA ALA A 108 -0.27 -6.84 -16.39
C ALA A 108 -0.15 -7.11 -14.88
N SER A 109 0.35 -8.28 -14.50
CA SER A 109 0.55 -8.65 -13.09
C SER A 109 1.60 -7.76 -12.43
N ALA A 110 2.73 -7.48 -13.10
CA ALA A 110 3.74 -6.55 -12.60
C ALA A 110 3.18 -5.13 -12.41
N ALA A 111 2.36 -4.64 -13.35
CA ALA A 111 1.67 -3.36 -13.23
C ALA A 111 0.69 -3.34 -12.05
N ALA A 112 -0.09 -4.40 -11.81
CA ALA A 112 -0.99 -4.48 -10.67
C ALA A 112 -0.24 -4.44 -9.32
N THR A 113 0.90 -5.11 -9.21
CA THR A 113 1.77 -5.02 -8.02
C THR A 113 2.40 -3.65 -7.88
N LEU A 114 2.93 -3.07 -8.97
CA LEU A 114 3.51 -1.73 -8.97
C LEU A 114 2.49 -0.66 -8.54
N ALA A 115 1.25 -0.76 -9.01
CA ALA A 115 0.19 0.15 -8.60
C ALA A 115 -0.06 0.08 -7.08
N ARG A 116 -0.12 -1.11 -6.48
CA ARG A 116 -0.25 -1.25 -5.01
C ARG A 116 0.96 -0.64 -4.29
N VAL A 117 2.17 -0.88 -4.78
CA VAL A 117 3.39 -0.26 -4.23
C VAL A 117 3.32 1.27 -4.29
N GLN A 118 2.87 1.83 -5.40
CA GLN A 118 2.69 3.28 -5.57
C GLN A 118 1.63 3.85 -4.61
N VAL A 119 0.56 3.11 -4.32
CA VAL A 119 -0.40 3.49 -3.27
C VAL A 119 0.27 3.55 -1.90
N TRP A 120 1.06 2.54 -1.54
CA TRP A 120 1.85 2.56 -0.29
C TRP A 120 2.84 3.73 -0.22
N GLN A 121 3.40 4.15 -1.35
CA GLN A 121 4.30 5.29 -1.47
C GLN A 121 3.58 6.66 -1.53
N GLY A 122 2.24 6.69 -1.64
CA GLY A 122 1.46 7.91 -1.82
C GLY A 122 1.52 8.53 -3.22
N ARG A 123 1.99 7.77 -4.22
CA ARG A 123 2.05 8.20 -5.62
C ARG A 123 0.72 7.88 -6.33
N PHE A 124 -0.37 8.46 -5.86
CA PHE A 124 -1.72 8.08 -6.28
C PHE A 124 -2.01 8.32 -7.77
N ASP A 125 -1.51 9.42 -8.36
CA ASP A 125 -1.69 9.68 -9.79
C ASP A 125 -0.99 8.60 -10.64
N GLN A 126 0.24 8.23 -10.28
CA GLN A 126 0.98 7.15 -10.93
C GLN A 126 0.29 5.79 -10.73
N ALA A 127 -0.25 5.54 -9.52
CA ALA A 127 -1.00 4.33 -9.22
C ALA A 127 -2.24 4.22 -10.12
N HIS A 128 -2.99 5.31 -10.30
CA HIS A 128 -4.16 5.34 -11.17
C HIS A 128 -3.80 4.99 -12.63
N GLU A 129 -2.75 5.61 -13.18
CA GLU A 129 -2.26 5.30 -14.52
C GLU A 129 -1.76 3.86 -14.66
N THR A 130 -1.09 3.34 -13.63
CA THR A 130 -0.54 1.98 -13.62
C THR A 130 -1.66 0.94 -13.53
N VAL A 131 -2.73 1.19 -12.75
CA VAL A 131 -3.96 0.38 -12.75
C VAL A 131 -4.60 0.36 -14.13
N ALA A 132 -4.71 1.53 -14.80
CA ALA A 132 -5.26 1.61 -16.14
C ALA A 132 -4.43 0.82 -17.17
N THR A 133 -3.10 0.80 -17.00
CA THR A 133 -2.19 -0.01 -17.80
C THR A 133 -2.42 -1.50 -17.59
N ALA A 134 -2.50 -1.97 -16.34
CA ALA A 134 -2.79 -3.37 -16.02
C ALA A 134 -4.11 -3.83 -16.65
N ARG A 135 -5.19 -3.06 -16.47
CA ARG A 135 -6.52 -3.36 -17.04
C ARG A 135 -6.51 -3.42 -18.56
N ARG A 136 -5.79 -2.52 -19.22
CA ARG A 136 -5.70 -2.51 -20.70
C ARG A 136 -5.01 -3.76 -21.24
N LEU A 137 -3.97 -4.22 -20.56
CA LEU A 137 -3.25 -5.45 -20.93
C LEU A 137 -4.10 -6.71 -20.71
N LEU A 138 -5.03 -6.66 -19.74
CA LEU A 138 -5.92 -7.76 -19.39
C LEU A 138 -7.21 -7.83 -20.21
N ALA A 139 -7.66 -6.70 -20.75
CA ALA A 139 -8.93 -6.56 -21.47
C ALA A 139 -9.23 -7.63 -22.55
N PRO A 140 -8.24 -8.17 -23.29
CA PRO A 140 -8.51 -9.18 -24.31
C PRO A 140 -9.07 -10.51 -23.80
N ASP A 141 -8.82 -10.89 -22.55
CA ASP A 141 -9.25 -12.20 -22.02
C ASP A 141 -9.68 -12.11 -20.54
N PRO A 142 -11.00 -12.07 -20.26
CA PRO A 142 -11.53 -11.89 -18.92
C PRO A 142 -11.30 -13.09 -17.99
N THR A 143 -10.82 -14.23 -18.52
CA THR A 143 -10.58 -15.44 -17.72
C THR A 143 -9.21 -15.42 -17.03
N ILE A 144 -8.38 -14.42 -17.31
CA ILE A 144 -7.04 -14.35 -16.77
C ILE A 144 -7.05 -13.97 -15.28
N LEU A 145 -6.33 -14.78 -14.50
CA LEU A 145 -6.18 -14.70 -13.05
C LEU A 145 -5.82 -13.30 -12.51
N TRP A 146 -5.06 -12.52 -13.28
CA TRP A 146 -4.53 -11.22 -12.83
C TRP A 146 -5.55 -10.08 -12.81
N HIS A 147 -6.80 -10.32 -13.23
CA HIS A 147 -7.90 -9.36 -13.04
C HIS A 147 -8.12 -9.03 -11.58
N ASP A 148 -8.00 -10.02 -10.69
CA ASP A 148 -8.20 -9.84 -9.26
C ASP A 148 -7.13 -8.91 -8.66
N ASP A 149 -5.87 -9.03 -9.06
CA ASP A 149 -4.80 -8.15 -8.58
C ASP A 149 -4.98 -6.71 -9.09
N ALA A 150 -5.48 -6.52 -10.31
CA ALA A 150 -5.81 -5.20 -10.83
C ALA A 150 -7.03 -4.58 -10.12
N HIS A 151 -8.01 -5.40 -9.73
CA HIS A 151 -9.13 -4.98 -8.89
C HIS A 151 -8.68 -4.62 -7.47
N TRP A 152 -7.78 -5.41 -6.89
CA TRP A 152 -7.19 -5.12 -5.60
C TRP A 152 -6.43 -3.80 -5.60
N ALA A 153 -5.56 -3.57 -6.59
CA ALA A 153 -4.82 -2.32 -6.73
C ALA A 153 -5.75 -1.10 -6.82
N ALA A 154 -6.82 -1.20 -7.60
CA ALA A 154 -7.80 -0.12 -7.73
C ALA A 154 -8.62 0.09 -6.44
N GLY A 155 -8.99 -0.99 -5.76
CA GLY A 155 -9.69 -0.93 -4.48
C GLY A 155 -8.86 -0.26 -3.40
N LEU A 156 -7.59 -0.64 -3.27
CA LEU A 156 -6.64 -0.04 -2.32
C LEU A 156 -6.38 1.44 -2.63
N LEU A 157 -6.24 1.79 -3.91
CA LEU A 157 -6.15 3.18 -4.34
C LEU A 157 -7.37 3.98 -3.89
N SER A 158 -8.58 3.48 -4.17
CA SER A 158 -9.85 4.14 -3.84
C SER A 158 -10.03 4.31 -2.33
N LEU A 159 -9.60 3.32 -1.52
CA LEU A 159 -9.57 3.44 -0.06
C LEU A 159 -8.69 4.60 0.40
N CYS A 160 -7.51 4.73 -0.19
CA CYS A 160 -6.53 5.76 0.18
C CYS A 160 -6.91 7.15 -0.33
N THR A 161 -7.71 7.25 -1.40
CA THR A 161 -8.27 8.51 -1.91
C THR A 161 -9.67 8.84 -1.36
N ALA A 162 -10.09 8.14 -0.30
CA ALA A 162 -11.33 8.38 0.46
C ALA A 162 -12.65 8.12 -0.32
N ASP A 163 -12.68 7.15 -1.22
CA ASP A 163 -13.91 6.61 -1.80
C ASP A 163 -14.13 5.13 -1.39
N PRO A 164 -14.70 4.86 -0.21
CA PRO A 164 -14.92 3.50 0.28
C PRO A 164 -15.97 2.73 -0.55
N ALA A 165 -16.89 3.41 -1.23
CA ALA A 165 -17.91 2.77 -2.05
C ALA A 165 -17.33 2.28 -3.38
N GLU A 166 -16.51 3.10 -4.04
CA GLU A 166 -15.75 2.69 -5.23
C GLU A 166 -14.77 1.57 -4.89
N ALA A 167 -14.06 1.69 -3.75
CA ALA A 167 -13.18 0.64 -3.26
C ALA A 167 -13.91 -0.70 -3.11
N LEU A 168 -15.07 -0.71 -2.44
CA LEU A 168 -15.87 -1.90 -2.25
C LEU A 168 -16.29 -2.51 -3.60
N GLY A 169 -16.73 -1.67 -4.54
CA GLY A 169 -17.12 -2.10 -5.89
C GLY A 169 -15.97 -2.71 -6.70
N HIS A 170 -14.73 -2.32 -6.44
CA HIS A 170 -13.55 -2.99 -7.01
C HIS A 170 -13.23 -4.30 -6.32
N LEU A 171 -13.20 -4.32 -4.98
CA LEU A 171 -12.79 -5.50 -4.22
C LEU A 171 -13.80 -6.66 -4.32
N LEU A 172 -15.10 -6.38 -4.43
CA LEU A 172 -16.13 -7.41 -4.67
C LEU A 172 -16.02 -8.09 -6.05
N LYS A 173 -15.27 -7.51 -7.01
CA LYS A 173 -15.03 -8.13 -8.32
C LYS A 173 -13.91 -9.16 -8.30
N MET A 174 -13.16 -9.25 -7.20
CA MET A 174 -12.13 -10.27 -7.04
C MET A 174 -12.80 -11.60 -6.77
N THR A 175 -13.06 -12.39 -7.82
CA THR A 175 -13.77 -13.69 -7.72
C THR A 175 -12.95 -14.86 -8.23
N GLY A 176 -11.80 -14.60 -8.86
CA GLY A 176 -11.01 -15.60 -9.58
C GLY A 176 -9.92 -16.27 -8.75
N HIS A 177 -9.34 -15.58 -7.75
CA HIS A 177 -8.14 -16.00 -7.06
C HIS A 177 -8.28 -15.96 -5.53
N ARG A 178 -8.40 -17.14 -4.93
CA ARG A 178 -8.59 -17.34 -3.47
C ARG A 178 -7.48 -16.68 -2.66
N THR A 179 -6.21 -16.81 -3.08
CA THR A 179 -5.09 -16.16 -2.40
C THR A 179 -5.25 -14.63 -2.41
N SER A 180 -5.50 -14.01 -3.56
CA SER A 180 -5.65 -12.55 -3.63
C SER A 180 -6.84 -12.07 -2.79
N GLN A 181 -7.95 -12.81 -2.75
CA GLN A 181 -9.09 -12.53 -1.87
C GLN A 181 -8.71 -12.57 -0.38
N ARG A 182 -7.99 -13.60 0.07
CA ARG A 182 -7.55 -13.70 1.48
C ARG A 182 -6.67 -12.54 1.88
N TRP A 183 -5.76 -12.12 1.02
CA TRP A 183 -4.90 -10.97 1.29
C TRP A 183 -5.65 -9.63 1.26
N ALA A 184 -6.64 -9.49 0.38
CA ALA A 184 -7.45 -8.29 0.28
C ALA A 184 -8.59 -8.23 1.32
N VAL A 185 -8.81 -9.27 2.13
CA VAL A 185 -9.99 -9.39 3.00
C VAL A 185 -10.15 -8.21 3.96
N ALA A 186 -9.04 -7.71 4.49
CA ALA A 186 -9.06 -6.57 5.39
C ALA A 186 -9.32 -5.24 4.65
N ASP A 187 -8.84 -5.09 3.42
CA ASP A 187 -9.18 -3.94 2.57
C ASP A 187 -10.67 -3.98 2.22
N LEU A 188 -11.20 -5.17 1.91
CA LEU A 188 -12.62 -5.37 1.60
C LEU A 188 -13.51 -5.02 2.80
N ALA A 189 -13.10 -5.44 4.00
CA ALA A 189 -13.80 -5.08 5.24
C ALA A 189 -13.69 -3.58 5.57
N GLU A 190 -12.52 -2.94 5.37
CA GLU A 190 -12.35 -1.50 5.54
C GLU A 190 -13.29 -0.72 4.59
N ALA A 191 -13.37 -1.14 3.32
CA ALA A 191 -14.27 -0.54 2.34
C ALA A 191 -15.75 -0.73 2.68
N ALA A 192 -16.13 -1.94 3.12
CA ALA A 192 -17.50 -2.24 3.52
C ALA A 192 -17.93 -1.49 4.79
N ALA A 193 -17.03 -1.36 5.78
CA ALA A 193 -17.28 -0.55 6.98
C ALA A 193 -17.42 0.93 6.61
N GLY A 194 -16.54 1.46 5.75
CA GLY A 194 -16.56 2.86 5.32
C GLY A 194 -17.76 3.24 4.44
N SER A 195 -18.46 2.27 3.87
CA SER A 195 -19.63 2.48 3.01
C SER A 195 -20.96 2.00 3.61
N ASP A 196 -20.95 1.56 4.88
CA ASP A 196 -22.10 1.00 5.60
C ASP A 196 -22.74 -0.22 4.88
N ARG A 197 -21.88 -1.12 4.39
CA ARG A 197 -22.25 -2.32 3.62
C ARG A 197 -21.65 -3.60 4.21
N ALA A 198 -21.44 -3.63 5.52
CA ALA A 198 -20.84 -4.77 6.23
C ALA A 198 -21.51 -6.11 5.88
N GLU A 199 -22.84 -6.13 5.78
CA GLU A 199 -23.63 -7.34 5.50
C GLU A 199 -23.30 -8.01 4.16
N LEU A 200 -22.75 -7.28 3.18
CA LEU A 200 -22.32 -7.87 1.90
C LEU A 200 -21.05 -8.72 2.03
N VAL A 201 -20.22 -8.43 3.04
CA VAL A 201 -18.87 -9.01 3.19
C VAL A 201 -18.83 -10.08 4.28
N ARG A 202 -19.69 -10.00 5.31
CA ARG A 202 -19.72 -10.98 6.42
C ARG A 202 -19.72 -12.45 5.97
N PRO A 203 -20.53 -12.89 4.98
CA PRO A 203 -20.52 -14.29 4.56
C PRO A 203 -19.18 -14.71 3.93
N LEU A 204 -18.58 -13.82 3.12
CA LEU A 204 -17.29 -14.06 2.47
C LEU A 204 -16.15 -14.13 3.48
N LEU A 205 -16.23 -13.32 4.54
CA LEU A 205 -15.22 -13.26 5.58
C LEU A 205 -15.13 -14.57 6.37
N ALA A 206 -16.26 -15.20 6.69
CA ALA A 206 -16.27 -16.50 7.38
C ALA A 206 -15.56 -17.58 6.54
N ASP A 207 -15.84 -17.66 5.24
CA ASP A 207 -15.19 -18.60 4.33
C ASP A 207 -13.68 -18.34 4.20
N ILE A 208 -13.25 -17.07 4.23
CA ILE A 208 -11.83 -16.68 4.17
C ILE A 208 -11.11 -17.04 5.47
N GLU A 209 -11.73 -16.82 6.62
CA GLU A 209 -11.15 -17.15 7.93
C GLU A 209 -10.91 -18.66 8.05
N ASP A 210 -11.88 -19.48 7.62
CA ASP A 210 -11.74 -20.94 7.63
C ASP A 210 -10.59 -21.43 6.73
N GLN A 211 -10.40 -20.77 5.57
CA GLN A 211 -9.26 -21.06 4.70
C GLN A 211 -7.92 -20.67 5.36
N ALA A 212 -7.85 -19.49 5.98
CA ALA A 212 -6.66 -19.01 6.68
C ALA A 212 -6.28 -19.93 7.85
N ARG A 213 -7.28 -20.43 8.60
CA ARG A 213 -7.08 -21.45 9.65
C ARG A 213 -6.54 -22.75 9.09
N GLN A 214 -7.08 -23.24 7.98
CA GLN A 214 -6.60 -24.45 7.33
C GLN A 214 -5.15 -24.29 6.88
N LEU A 215 -4.81 -23.20 6.20
CA LEU A 215 -3.43 -22.91 5.79
C LEU A 215 -2.48 -22.66 6.97
N GLY A 216 -3.00 -22.29 8.14
CA GLY A 216 -2.21 -22.13 9.36
C GLY A 216 -1.16 -21.02 9.24
N THR A 217 -1.50 -19.91 8.57
CA THR A 217 -0.60 -18.76 8.44
C THR A 217 -1.04 -17.62 9.36
N GLY A 218 -0.11 -17.11 10.18
CA GLY A 218 -0.39 -16.01 11.11
C GLY A 218 -0.85 -14.74 10.40
N LEU A 219 -0.31 -14.48 9.22
CA LEU A 219 -0.63 -13.29 8.42
C LEU A 219 -2.07 -13.28 7.90
N GLU A 220 -2.52 -14.35 7.24
CA GLU A 220 -3.89 -14.40 6.72
C GLU A 220 -4.91 -14.42 7.87
N LEU A 221 -4.58 -15.07 8.99
CA LEU A 221 -5.39 -15.02 10.21
C LEU A 221 -5.45 -13.63 10.83
N MET A 222 -4.33 -12.89 10.87
CA MET A 222 -4.32 -11.49 11.31
C MET A 222 -5.25 -10.64 10.45
N LEU A 223 -5.18 -10.79 9.11
CA LEU A 223 -6.03 -10.03 8.19
C LEU A 223 -7.51 -10.37 8.37
N ALA A 224 -7.85 -11.65 8.54
CA ALA A 224 -9.21 -12.09 8.82
C ALA A 224 -9.73 -11.53 10.15
N HIS A 225 -8.94 -11.60 11.23
CA HIS A 225 -9.32 -11.01 12.52
C HIS A 225 -9.46 -9.48 12.44
N ARG A 226 -8.57 -8.76 11.75
CA ARG A 226 -8.74 -7.33 11.52
C ARG A 226 -10.04 -7.03 10.76
N ALA A 227 -10.37 -7.83 9.74
CA ALA A 227 -11.62 -7.71 9.00
C ALA A 227 -12.85 -7.94 9.90
N HIS A 228 -12.84 -8.96 10.76
CA HIS A 228 -13.89 -9.20 11.73
C HIS A 228 -14.06 -8.02 12.69
N ALA A 229 -12.94 -7.48 13.21
CA ALA A 229 -12.97 -6.33 14.11
C ALA A 229 -13.58 -5.07 13.47
N LEU A 230 -13.26 -4.82 12.19
CA LEU A 230 -13.80 -3.68 11.42
C LEU A 230 -15.30 -3.82 11.15
N LEU A 231 -15.81 -5.04 11.07
CA LEU A 231 -17.22 -5.33 10.80
C LEU A 231 -17.99 -5.74 12.07
N ALA A 232 -17.36 -5.76 13.25
CA ALA A 232 -17.99 -6.25 14.47
C ALA A 232 -19.31 -5.54 14.79
N GLN A 233 -20.27 -6.28 15.32
CA GLN A 233 -21.58 -5.74 15.73
C GLN A 233 -21.56 -5.20 17.16
N THR A 234 -20.59 -5.64 17.96
CA THR A 234 -20.43 -5.23 19.36
C THR A 234 -19.00 -4.78 19.63
N ASP A 235 -18.83 -3.95 20.64
CA ASP A 235 -17.53 -3.43 21.04
C ASP A 235 -16.62 -4.52 21.63
N ASP A 236 -17.20 -5.49 22.34
CA ASP A 236 -16.46 -6.63 22.89
C ASP A 236 -15.92 -7.52 21.76
N GLU A 237 -16.76 -7.83 20.77
CA GLU A 237 -16.33 -8.57 19.56
C GLU A 237 -15.23 -7.82 18.80
N ALA A 238 -15.38 -6.51 18.62
CA ALA A 238 -14.38 -5.69 17.95
C ALA A 238 -13.03 -5.77 18.67
N GLN A 239 -13.03 -5.62 20.00
CA GLN A 239 -11.83 -5.69 20.82
C GLN A 239 -11.15 -7.05 20.74
N ASP A 240 -11.91 -8.13 20.93
CA ASP A 240 -11.37 -9.49 20.93
C ASP A 240 -10.69 -9.81 19.60
N HIS A 241 -11.33 -9.42 18.49
CA HIS A 241 -10.73 -9.60 17.17
C HIS A 241 -9.52 -8.71 16.89
N PHE A 242 -9.48 -7.46 17.38
CA PHE A 242 -8.26 -6.65 17.26
C PHE A 242 -7.09 -7.25 18.04
N LEU A 243 -7.33 -7.77 19.25
CA LEU A 243 -6.30 -8.43 20.04
C LEU A 243 -5.83 -9.73 19.39
N ALA A 244 -6.77 -10.54 18.88
CA ALA A 244 -6.44 -11.76 18.14
C ALA A 244 -5.65 -11.46 16.85
N ALA A 245 -5.98 -10.38 16.14
CA ALA A 245 -5.24 -9.96 14.97
C ALA A 245 -3.78 -9.63 15.30
N LEU A 246 -3.54 -8.85 16.37
CA LEU A 246 -2.18 -8.51 16.79
C LEU A 246 -1.40 -9.75 17.24
N ALA A 247 -2.01 -10.64 18.02
CA ALA A 247 -1.37 -11.89 18.45
C ALA A 247 -1.00 -12.81 17.27
N ALA A 248 -1.83 -12.88 16.22
CA ALA A 248 -1.53 -13.64 15.01
C ALA A 248 -0.40 -13.00 14.15
N GLY A 249 -0.18 -11.69 14.31
CA GLY A 249 0.80 -10.91 13.55
C GLY A 249 2.24 -10.93 14.10
N ASP A 250 2.45 -11.33 15.36
CA ASP A 250 3.75 -11.21 16.06
C ASP A 250 4.89 -11.96 15.33
N ASP A 251 4.61 -13.11 14.71
CA ASP A 251 5.59 -13.94 13.99
C ASP A 251 5.39 -13.93 12.46
N ALA A 252 4.62 -12.97 11.94
CA ALA A 252 4.11 -13.02 10.56
C ALA A 252 4.98 -12.33 9.51
N ASP A 253 6.15 -11.77 9.83
CA ASP A 253 6.99 -10.98 8.90
C ASP A 253 6.14 -10.02 8.02
N ALA A 254 5.31 -9.20 8.68
CA ALA A 254 4.26 -8.41 8.05
C ALA A 254 4.10 -7.03 8.71
N GLU A 255 5.22 -6.36 8.97
CA GLU A 255 5.29 -5.14 9.79
C GLU A 255 4.28 -4.07 9.37
N LEU A 256 4.08 -3.85 8.06
CA LEU A 256 3.13 -2.87 7.56
C LEU A 256 1.66 -3.25 7.78
N GLU A 257 1.34 -4.54 7.68
CA GLU A 257 -0.02 -5.01 7.96
C GLU A 257 -0.29 -5.00 9.47
N THR A 258 0.69 -5.34 10.31
CA THR A 258 0.61 -5.14 11.76
C THR A 258 0.42 -3.66 12.11
N ALA A 259 1.13 -2.75 11.43
CA ALA A 259 0.96 -1.30 11.61
C ALA A 259 -0.44 -0.83 11.20
N ARG A 260 -1.01 -1.33 10.10
CA ARG A 260 -2.41 -1.06 9.72
C ARG A 260 -3.41 -1.62 10.73
N THR A 261 -3.14 -2.78 11.34
CA THR A 261 -3.94 -3.33 12.43
C THR A 261 -3.89 -2.44 13.67
N HIS A 262 -2.71 -1.96 14.06
CA HIS A 262 -2.55 -0.99 15.14
C HIS A 262 -3.27 0.34 14.85
N LEU A 263 -3.21 0.84 13.62
CA LEU A 263 -3.93 2.04 13.21
C LEU A 263 -5.45 1.88 13.38
N ALA A 264 -6.01 0.78 12.86
CA ALA A 264 -7.43 0.49 12.96
C ALA A 264 -7.88 0.30 14.42
N TYR A 265 -7.10 -0.43 15.22
CA TYR A 265 -7.42 -0.63 16.64
C TYR A 265 -7.34 0.67 17.44
N GLY A 266 -6.30 1.48 17.19
CA GLY A 266 -6.14 2.79 17.80
C GLY A 266 -7.29 3.76 17.48
N GLN A 267 -7.77 3.76 16.22
CA GLN A 267 -8.95 4.51 15.81
C GLN A 267 -10.20 4.05 16.55
N TRP A 268 -10.41 2.74 16.66
CA TRP A 268 -11.53 2.17 17.41
C TRP A 268 -11.45 2.54 18.91
N LEU A 269 -10.30 2.35 19.57
CA LEU A 269 -10.08 2.73 20.97
C LEU A 269 -10.35 4.21 21.23
N ARG A 270 -9.93 5.08 20.31
CA ARG A 270 -10.23 6.52 20.38
C ARG A 270 -11.74 6.78 20.35
N ARG A 271 -12.49 6.11 19.45
CA ARG A 271 -13.96 6.21 19.40
C ARG A 271 -14.61 5.73 20.71
N GLN A 272 -14.02 4.72 21.36
CA GLN A 272 -14.40 4.25 22.70
C GLN A 272 -13.93 5.14 23.86
N ARG A 273 -13.32 6.30 23.58
CA ARG A 273 -12.77 7.23 24.57
C ARG A 273 -11.63 6.65 25.43
N ARG A 274 -11.01 5.55 24.99
CA ARG A 274 -9.84 4.91 25.63
C ARG A 274 -8.55 5.52 25.13
N ILE A 275 -8.38 6.81 25.39
CA ILE A 275 -7.36 7.66 24.76
C ILE A 275 -5.93 7.18 25.05
N THR A 276 -5.63 6.77 26.29
CA THR A 276 -4.27 6.31 26.65
C THR A 276 -3.86 5.08 25.84
N GLU A 277 -4.75 4.11 25.70
CA GLU A 277 -4.49 2.88 24.94
C GLU A 277 -4.42 3.17 23.44
N ALA A 278 -5.32 4.02 22.93
CA ALA A 278 -5.30 4.46 21.54
C ALA A 278 -3.95 5.05 21.15
N ARG A 279 -3.37 5.90 22.02
CA ARG A 279 -2.08 6.55 21.77
C ARG A 279 -0.94 5.55 21.62
N THR A 280 -0.91 4.48 22.41
CA THR A 280 0.10 3.43 22.30
C THR A 280 0.06 2.81 20.91
N HIS A 281 -1.10 2.33 20.47
CA HIS A 281 -1.25 1.69 19.17
C HIS A 281 -1.01 2.63 17.99
N LEU A 282 -1.55 3.86 18.05
CA LEU A 282 -1.35 4.84 16.98
C LEU A 282 0.12 5.29 16.87
N SER A 283 0.86 5.33 17.99
CA SER A 283 2.30 5.65 17.97
C SER A 283 3.12 4.51 17.35
N SER A 284 2.81 3.25 17.68
CA SER A 284 3.44 2.09 17.03
C SER A 284 3.17 2.07 15.52
N ALA A 285 1.93 2.35 15.10
CA ALA A 285 1.58 2.44 13.69
C ALA A 285 2.36 3.56 12.98
N LEU A 286 2.41 4.76 13.56
CA LEU A 286 3.15 5.90 12.99
C LEU A 286 4.64 5.56 12.83
N ALA A 287 5.29 5.01 13.86
CA ALA A 287 6.70 4.69 13.82
C ALA A 287 7.03 3.68 12.70
N ALA A 288 6.21 2.64 12.53
CA ALA A 288 6.38 1.65 11.47
C ALA A 288 6.17 2.26 10.07
N PHE A 289 5.14 3.09 9.88
CA PHE A 289 4.92 3.75 8.58
C PHE A 289 6.02 4.75 8.22
N ASP A 290 6.52 5.52 9.20
CA ASP A 290 7.65 6.43 9.00
C ASP A 290 8.93 5.67 8.63
N ALA A 291 9.23 4.57 9.32
CA ALA A 291 10.39 3.73 9.03
C ALA A 291 10.34 3.13 7.62
N ALA A 292 9.15 2.75 7.15
CA ALA A 292 8.93 2.20 5.81
C ALA A 292 8.80 3.27 4.71
N GLY A 293 8.67 4.54 5.07
CA GLY A 293 8.46 5.65 4.14
C GLY A 293 7.08 5.63 3.46
N THR A 294 6.05 5.14 4.15
CA THR A 294 4.67 5.05 3.64
C THR A 294 3.84 6.26 4.08
N ALA A 295 4.20 7.42 3.51
CA ALA A 295 3.70 8.74 3.95
C ALA A 295 2.17 8.84 4.12
N PRO A 296 1.31 8.32 3.23
CA PRO A 296 -0.13 8.43 3.42
C PRO A 296 -0.64 7.75 4.70
N PHE A 297 -0.04 6.63 5.07
CA PHE A 297 -0.43 5.88 6.27
C PHE A 297 0.16 6.52 7.53
N ALA A 298 1.38 7.04 7.46
CA ALA A 298 1.98 7.85 8.52
C ALA A 298 1.13 9.10 8.82
N ASP A 299 0.70 9.83 7.78
CA ASP A 299 -0.15 11.02 7.92
C ASP A 299 -1.50 10.69 8.55
N ARG A 300 -2.12 9.56 8.16
CA ARG A 300 -3.35 9.04 8.79
C ARG A 300 -3.13 8.74 10.28
N ALA A 301 -2.07 8.03 10.64
CA ALA A 301 -1.75 7.72 12.04
C ALA A 301 -1.47 9.00 12.87
N ALA A 302 -0.72 9.94 12.30
CA ALA A 302 -0.43 11.23 12.93
C ALA A 302 -1.69 12.09 13.12
N ALA A 303 -2.63 12.07 12.17
CA ALA A 303 -3.91 12.76 12.30
C ALA A 303 -4.75 12.17 13.44
N GLU A 304 -4.78 10.84 13.58
CA GLU A 304 -5.47 10.16 14.68
C GLU A 304 -4.83 10.43 16.04
N LEU A 305 -3.49 10.50 16.12
CA LEU A 305 -2.77 10.91 17.34
C LEU A 305 -3.13 12.33 17.77
N ARG A 306 -3.17 13.27 16.81
CA ARG A 306 -3.62 14.64 17.06
C ARG A 306 -5.06 14.67 17.56
N ALA A 307 -5.95 13.87 16.95
CA ALA A 307 -7.34 13.75 17.38
C ALA A 307 -7.49 13.08 18.76
N ALA A 308 -6.51 12.28 19.18
CA ALA A 308 -6.39 11.71 20.53
C ALA A 308 -5.73 12.69 21.53
N GLY A 309 -5.51 13.95 21.15
CA GLY A 309 -4.95 14.99 22.02
C GLY A 309 -3.46 14.85 22.31
N VAL A 310 -2.72 14.08 21.51
CA VAL A 310 -1.24 14.11 21.51
C VAL A 310 -0.80 15.21 20.57
N ALA A 311 -0.03 16.17 21.08
CA ALA A 311 0.80 16.98 20.21
C ALA A 311 1.90 16.07 19.66
N THR A 312 1.68 15.46 18.49
CA THR A 312 2.77 14.83 17.74
C THR A 312 3.80 15.93 17.45
N PRO A 313 5.11 15.72 17.69
CA PRO A 313 6.11 16.60 17.10
C PRO A 313 5.74 16.65 15.63
N ALA A 314 5.50 17.84 15.09
CA ALA A 314 5.22 17.98 13.68
C ALA A 314 6.44 17.41 12.94
N GLY A 315 6.35 16.14 12.53
CA GLY A 315 7.12 15.64 11.40
C GLY A 315 6.92 16.68 10.32
N THR A 316 8.03 17.26 9.90
CA THR A 316 8.07 18.41 8.99
C THR A 316 7.06 18.15 7.88
N PRO A 317 5.97 18.93 7.75
CA PRO A 317 5.03 18.69 6.67
C PRO A 317 5.81 18.79 5.37
N ARG A 318 6.00 17.67 4.67
CA ARG A 318 6.39 17.66 3.25
C ARG A 318 5.17 18.02 2.40
N GLN A 319 4.51 19.11 2.77
CA GLN A 319 3.62 19.81 1.87
C GLN A 319 4.51 20.81 1.13
N ASP A 320 4.40 20.85 -0.20
CA ASP A 320 4.99 21.92 -1.00
C ASP A 320 4.60 23.24 -0.32
N PRO A 321 5.53 24.03 0.26
CA PRO A 321 5.18 25.16 1.11
C PRO A 321 4.28 26.17 0.38
N ALA A 322 4.37 26.22 -0.95
CA ALA A 322 3.52 27.01 -1.82
C ALA A 322 2.03 26.64 -1.76
N SER A 323 1.68 25.38 -1.47
CA SER A 323 0.29 24.89 -1.40
C SER A 323 -0.50 25.46 -0.22
N SER A 324 0.19 25.99 0.80
CA SER A 324 -0.41 26.63 1.99
C SER A 324 -0.76 28.12 1.78
N LEU A 325 -0.39 28.69 0.62
CA LEU A 325 -0.60 30.09 0.29
C LEU A 325 -1.89 30.29 -0.52
N THR A 326 -2.62 31.36 -0.22
CA THR A 326 -3.68 31.86 -1.12
C THR A 326 -3.08 32.32 -2.44
N SER A 327 -3.87 32.38 -3.52
CA SER A 327 -3.40 32.81 -4.86
C SER A 327 -2.71 34.19 -4.83
N GLN A 328 -3.20 35.10 -3.99
CA GLN A 328 -2.60 36.44 -3.81
C GLN A 328 -1.29 36.39 -3.02
N GLU A 329 -1.21 35.55 -1.98
CA GLU A 329 0.04 35.33 -1.24
C GLU A 329 1.10 34.66 -2.12
N LEU A 330 0.72 33.68 -2.95
CA LEU A 330 1.61 33.02 -3.89
C LEU A 330 2.19 34.02 -4.91
N GLN A 331 1.36 34.90 -5.47
CA GLN A 331 1.79 35.95 -6.39
C GLN A 331 2.81 36.91 -5.74
N ILE A 332 2.57 37.31 -4.47
CA ILE A 332 3.50 38.15 -3.71
C ILE A 332 4.82 37.41 -3.44
N ALA A 333 4.75 36.13 -3.06
CA ALA A 333 5.91 35.27 -2.79
C ALA A 333 6.79 35.08 -4.03
N GLN A 334 6.19 34.83 -5.20
CA GLN A 334 6.91 34.65 -6.46
C GLN A 334 7.63 35.92 -6.90
N LEU A 335 6.95 37.08 -6.85
CA LEU A 335 7.58 38.37 -7.18
C LEU A 335 8.71 38.70 -6.19
N ALA A 336 8.55 38.35 -4.92
CA ALA A 336 9.58 38.52 -3.90
C ALA A 336 10.78 37.58 -4.10
N ALA A 337 10.55 36.34 -4.49
CA ALA A 337 11.59 35.37 -4.84
C ALA A 337 12.39 35.78 -6.09
N ALA A 338 11.73 36.47 -7.03
CA ALA A 338 12.36 37.07 -8.22
C ALA A 338 13.18 38.35 -7.93
N GLY A 339 13.33 38.74 -6.65
CA GLY A 339 14.22 39.82 -6.23
C GLY A 339 13.61 41.22 -6.21
N LEU A 340 12.32 41.38 -6.50
CA LEU A 340 11.66 42.69 -6.43
C LEU A 340 11.61 43.23 -5.00
N THR A 341 11.57 44.55 -4.84
CA THR A 341 11.32 45.24 -3.57
C THR A 341 9.83 45.31 -3.24
N ASN A 342 9.48 45.56 -1.97
CA ASN A 342 8.06 45.71 -1.56
C ASN A 342 7.35 46.86 -2.29
N ARG A 343 8.09 47.88 -2.76
CA ARG A 343 7.53 49.01 -3.51
C ARG A 343 7.20 48.60 -4.95
N GLU A 344 8.11 47.90 -5.62
CA GLU A 344 7.89 47.38 -6.98
C GLU A 344 6.77 46.32 -7.03
N ILE A 345 6.66 45.48 -5.99
CA ILE A 345 5.56 44.51 -5.87
C ILE A 345 4.23 45.25 -5.68
N ALA A 346 4.21 46.24 -4.78
CA ALA A 346 3.04 47.07 -4.51
C ALA A 346 2.51 47.76 -5.77
N ASP A 347 3.41 48.30 -6.60
CA ASP A 347 3.07 48.94 -7.87
C ASP A 347 2.49 47.94 -8.88
N ARG A 348 2.96 46.68 -8.89
CA ARG A 348 2.47 45.64 -9.82
C ARG A 348 1.10 45.06 -9.45
N ILE A 349 0.78 44.98 -8.17
CA ILE A 349 -0.48 44.39 -7.69
C ILE A 349 -1.44 45.44 -7.12
N TYR A 350 -1.15 46.73 -7.32
CA TYR A 350 -1.96 47.89 -6.95
C TYR A 350 -2.34 47.95 -5.45
N VAL A 351 -1.35 47.74 -4.57
CA VAL A 351 -1.51 47.85 -3.11
C VAL A 351 -0.43 48.72 -2.48
N SER A 352 -0.50 49.01 -1.18
CA SER A 352 0.57 49.71 -0.46
C SER A 352 1.77 48.80 -0.18
N HIS A 353 2.99 49.33 -0.23
CA HIS A 353 4.21 48.62 0.18
C HIS A 353 4.14 48.10 1.63
N ARG A 354 3.36 48.75 2.50
CA ARG A 354 3.09 48.28 3.87
C ARG A 354 2.22 47.02 3.88
N THR A 355 1.26 46.93 2.96
CA THR A 355 0.41 45.75 2.78
C THR A 355 1.24 44.57 2.30
N VAL A 356 2.15 44.77 1.33
CA VAL A 356 3.10 43.75 0.89
C VAL A 356 3.98 43.25 2.03
N ALA A 357 4.53 44.16 2.85
CA ALA A 357 5.34 43.79 4.01
C ALA A 357 4.53 42.96 5.04
N ALA A 358 3.27 43.33 5.28
CA ALA A 358 2.38 42.59 6.18
C ALA A 358 2.03 41.20 5.66
N HIS A 359 1.80 41.02 4.35
CA HIS A 359 1.59 39.71 3.75
C HIS A 359 2.82 38.82 3.92
N LEU A 360 4.01 39.32 3.58
CA LEU A 360 5.26 38.56 3.71
C LEU A 360 5.53 38.13 5.15
N TYR A 361 5.30 39.03 6.12
CA TYR A 361 5.44 38.72 7.53
C TYR A 361 4.51 37.57 7.98
N LYS A 362 3.27 37.53 7.47
CA LYS A 362 2.32 36.46 7.75
C LYS A 362 2.63 35.14 7.02
N MET A 363 3.31 35.21 5.87
CA MET A 363 3.63 34.06 5.04
C MET A 363 4.88 33.32 5.52
N PHE A 364 5.86 34.00 6.11
CA PHE A 364 7.11 33.38 6.57
C PHE A 364 6.89 32.20 7.53
N PRO A 365 6.03 32.31 8.57
CA PRO A 365 5.71 31.15 9.41
C PRO A 365 4.98 30.03 8.66
N LYS A 366 4.11 30.36 7.68
CA LYS A 366 3.41 29.36 6.86
C LYS A 366 4.38 28.57 5.97
N LEU A 367 5.43 29.24 5.50
CA LEU A 367 6.48 28.68 4.63
C LEU A 367 7.67 28.10 5.41
N GLY A 368 7.67 28.17 6.75
CA GLY A 368 8.77 27.69 7.58
C GLY A 368 10.09 28.47 7.43
N ILE A 369 10.03 29.73 6.96
CA ILE A 369 11.21 30.58 6.73
C ILE A 369 11.24 31.76 7.69
N THR A 370 12.43 32.35 7.88
CA THR A 370 12.63 33.50 8.78
C THR A 370 13.11 34.75 8.06
N ASN A 371 13.51 34.63 6.79
CA ASN A 371 13.95 35.75 5.99
C ASN A 371 13.48 35.65 4.53
N ARG A 372 13.42 36.82 3.87
CA ARG A 372 12.99 36.95 2.47
C ARG A 372 13.88 36.17 1.50
N ASN A 373 15.18 36.10 1.76
CA ASN A 373 16.15 35.47 0.85
C ASN A 373 15.92 33.96 0.71
N GLN A 374 15.27 33.33 1.70
CA GLN A 374 14.90 31.92 1.65
C GLN A 374 13.72 31.63 0.71
N LEU A 375 12.95 32.64 0.26
CA LEU A 375 11.84 32.44 -0.67
C LEU A 375 12.28 31.82 -1.99
N HIS A 376 13.45 32.22 -2.51
CA HIS A 376 14.00 31.64 -3.75
C HIS A 376 14.26 30.13 -3.59
N THR A 377 14.79 29.71 -2.44
CA THR A 377 15.07 28.29 -2.16
C THR A 377 13.79 27.47 -1.99
N VAL A 378 12.77 28.05 -1.36
CA VAL A 378 11.49 27.38 -1.07
C VAL A 378 10.60 27.27 -2.31
N LEU A 379 10.61 28.27 -3.20
CA LEU A 379 9.78 28.29 -4.41
C LEU A 379 10.53 27.81 -5.68
N GLY A 380 11.86 27.74 -5.63
CA GLY A 380 12.72 27.37 -6.77
C GLY A 380 12.89 25.87 -7.01
N GLN A 381 12.20 25.00 -6.26
CA GLN A 381 12.17 23.55 -6.51
C GLN A 381 11.21 23.15 -7.64
N GLN A 382 10.63 24.12 -8.35
CA GLN A 382 9.81 23.92 -9.54
C GLN A 382 10.52 24.46 -10.79
N GLN A 383 11.51 23.72 -11.30
CA GLN A 383 11.97 23.81 -12.69
C GLN A 383 12.25 22.41 -13.25
#